data_AF-A0A2E8VHB5-F1
#
_entry.id   AF-A0A2E8VHB5-F1
#
_cell.length_a   1.000
_cell.length_b   1.000
_cell.length_c   1.000
_cell.angle_alpha   90.00
_cell.angle_beta   90.00
_cell.angle_gamma   90.00
#
_symmetry.space_group_name_H-M   'P 1'
#
loop_
_entity.id
_entity.type
_entity.pdbx_description
1 polymer ?
#
loop_
_entity_poly.entity_id
_entity_poly.type
_entity_poly.pdbx_seq_one_letter_code
_entity_poly.pdbx_strand_id
1 'polypeptide(L)'
;MKSSFLIVHLIANFVFAQNQYPVDTLLHSPKINFLEKVAILPISGWQRLSYNSSLLSCQFHPSCSNYGGQAISNHGIFHGLAITADRIIRCNPFALDYHYDMNGKFHFPDHRLIDPLQFTTTKNATNKSPLLAAGLSIVFPGTGRMYAGRFLDGIMGMWMITISGVAAYSSFKENKTMKGNLFSIMTLIFYTGEIYGAYRTAKYYQNSSYISDLN
;
A
#
# COMPACT_ATOMS: atom_id res chain seq x y z
N MET A 1 3.13 -12.60 -31.85
CA MET A 1 1.72 -12.81 -31.46
C MET A 1 1.41 -12.44 -30.00
N LYS A 2 2.23 -12.79 -28.99
CA LYS A 2 1.92 -12.46 -27.56
C LYS A 2 1.97 -10.95 -27.22
N SER A 3 2.87 -10.19 -27.85
CA SER A 3 3.01 -8.74 -27.61
C SER A 3 1.81 -7.93 -28.12
N SER A 4 1.25 -8.28 -29.30
CA SER A 4 0.06 -7.63 -29.84
C SER A 4 -1.18 -7.84 -28.95
N PHE A 5 -1.30 -8.98 -28.27
CA PHE A 5 -2.41 -9.24 -27.34
C PHE A 5 -2.33 -8.35 -26.09
N LEU A 6 -1.12 -8.13 -25.57
CA LEU A 6 -0.88 -7.26 -24.41
C LEU A 6 -1.17 -5.79 -24.75
N ILE A 7 -0.79 -5.36 -25.96
CA ILE A 7 -1.07 -4.02 -26.48
C ILE A 7 -2.57 -3.84 -26.69
N VAL A 8 -3.26 -4.82 -27.28
CA VAL A 8 -4.73 -4.78 -27.45
C VAL A 8 -5.45 -4.76 -26.10
N HIS A 9 -4.96 -5.49 -25.09
CA HIS A 9 -5.53 -5.44 -23.74
C HIS A 9 -5.28 -4.10 -23.05
N LEU A 10 -4.08 -3.52 -23.19
CA LEU A 10 -3.77 -2.18 -22.69
C LEU A 10 -4.64 -1.11 -23.35
N ILE A 11 -4.79 -1.15 -24.68
CA ILE A 11 -5.65 -0.24 -25.44
C ILE A 11 -7.11 -0.41 -25.05
N ALA A 12 -7.61 -1.65 -24.92
CA ALA A 12 -8.96 -1.90 -24.45
C ALA A 12 -9.19 -1.34 -23.04
N ASN A 13 -8.22 -1.47 -22.13
CA ASN A 13 -8.35 -0.91 -20.79
C ASN A 13 -8.43 0.63 -20.77
N PHE A 14 -7.75 1.31 -21.70
CA PHE A 14 -7.89 2.75 -21.90
C PHE A 14 -9.23 3.13 -22.54
N VAL A 15 -9.69 2.38 -23.54
CA VAL A 15 -10.97 2.63 -24.23
C VAL A 15 -12.17 2.39 -23.31
N PHE A 16 -12.05 1.49 -22.33
CA PHE A 16 -13.05 1.22 -21.29
C PHE A 16 -12.80 1.95 -19.97
N ALA A 17 -11.96 3.01 -19.94
CA ALA A 17 -11.90 3.88 -18.78
C ALA A 17 -13.26 4.58 -18.63
N GLN A 18 -14.00 4.21 -17.60
CA GLN A 18 -15.34 4.72 -17.31
C GLN A 18 -15.23 5.66 -16.12
N ASN A 19 -15.93 6.80 -16.15
CA ASN A 19 -16.00 7.72 -15.00
C ASN A 19 -16.66 7.12 -13.73
N GLN A 20 -17.04 5.84 -13.77
CA GLN A 20 -17.61 5.08 -12.68
C GLN A 20 -16.58 4.77 -11.57
N TYR A 21 -15.30 4.57 -11.92
CA TYR A 21 -14.28 4.17 -10.96
C TYR A 21 -13.38 5.36 -10.60
N PRO A 22 -13.12 5.63 -9.30
CA PRO A 22 -12.38 6.82 -8.88
C PRO A 22 -11.03 6.99 -9.57
N VAL A 23 -10.30 5.90 -9.81
CA VAL A 23 -8.96 5.94 -10.41
C VAL A 23 -9.00 6.21 -11.92
N ASP A 24 -10.10 5.94 -12.62
CA ASP A 24 -10.22 6.21 -14.05
C ASP A 24 -10.15 7.72 -14.35
N THR A 25 -10.57 8.57 -13.41
CA THR A 25 -10.40 10.02 -13.50
C THR A 25 -8.93 10.44 -13.63
N LEU A 26 -8.00 9.68 -13.02
CA LEU A 26 -6.57 9.93 -13.12
C LEU A 26 -6.03 9.58 -14.51
N LEU A 27 -6.53 8.51 -15.15
CA LEU A 27 -6.09 8.10 -16.49
C LEU A 27 -6.42 9.16 -17.55
N HIS A 28 -7.54 9.86 -17.40
CA HIS A 28 -7.93 10.98 -18.26
C HIS A 28 -7.27 12.31 -17.89
N SER A 29 -6.73 12.43 -16.67
CA SER A 29 -6.13 13.67 -16.20
C SER A 29 -4.92 14.06 -17.06
N PRO A 30 -4.79 15.35 -17.43
CA PRO A 30 -3.58 15.87 -18.06
C PRO A 30 -2.44 16.10 -17.06
N LYS A 31 -2.71 16.00 -15.75
CA LYS A 31 -1.73 16.27 -14.70
C LYS A 31 -0.70 15.15 -14.53
N ILE A 32 -1.06 13.91 -14.84
CA ILE A 32 -0.17 12.76 -14.70
C ILE A 32 0.43 12.37 -16.06
N ASN A 33 1.69 11.96 -16.04
CA ASN A 33 2.42 11.61 -17.25
C ASN A 33 2.09 10.18 -17.74
N PHE A 34 2.61 9.81 -18.92
CA PHE A 34 2.35 8.51 -19.52
C PHE A 34 2.79 7.33 -18.64
N LEU A 35 3.95 7.44 -17.98
CA LEU A 35 4.47 6.36 -17.13
C LEU A 35 3.60 6.15 -15.89
N GLU A 36 3.11 7.23 -15.28
CA GLU A 36 2.18 7.17 -14.15
C GLU A 36 0.86 6.52 -14.57
N LYS A 37 0.35 6.85 -15.77
CA LYS A 37 -0.83 6.17 -16.33
C LYS A 37 -0.59 4.68 -16.47
N VAL A 38 0.55 4.27 -17.05
CA VAL A 38 0.93 2.85 -17.17
C VAL A 38 0.98 2.16 -15.80
N ALA A 39 1.53 2.82 -14.78
CA ALA A 39 1.57 2.29 -13.42
C ALA A 39 0.17 2.19 -12.77
N ILE A 40 -0.75 3.09 -13.12
CA ILE A 40 -2.12 3.13 -12.60
C ILE A 40 -3.06 2.13 -13.31
N LEU A 41 -2.79 1.74 -14.56
CA LEU A 41 -3.66 0.84 -15.33
C LEU A 41 -4.01 -0.48 -14.60
N PRO A 42 -3.06 -1.19 -13.96
CA PRO A 42 -3.40 -2.38 -13.18
C PRO A 42 -4.34 -2.08 -12.00
N ILE A 43 -4.21 -0.90 -11.38
CA ILE A 43 -5.07 -0.45 -10.29
C ILE A 43 -6.49 -0.17 -10.81
N SER A 44 -6.61 0.48 -11.96
CA SER A 44 -7.89 0.70 -12.65
C SER A 44 -8.57 -0.63 -13.00
N GLY A 45 -7.83 -1.56 -13.61
CA GLY A 45 -8.33 -2.91 -13.90
C GLY A 45 -8.83 -3.64 -12.65
N TRP A 46 -8.12 -3.52 -11.53
CA TRP A 46 -8.55 -4.07 -10.25
C TRP A 46 -9.84 -3.42 -9.73
N GLN A 47 -10.03 -2.11 -9.86
CA GLN A 47 -11.27 -1.44 -9.43
C GLN A 47 -12.50 -1.95 -10.16
N ARG A 48 -12.39 -2.26 -11.46
CA ARG A 48 -13.48 -2.83 -12.27
C ARG A 48 -13.96 -4.20 -11.77
N LEU A 49 -13.08 -4.94 -11.10
CA LEU A 49 -13.43 -6.20 -10.45
C LEU A 49 -13.92 -5.98 -9.02
N SER A 50 -13.17 -5.21 -8.22
CA SER A 50 -13.42 -5.12 -6.79
C SER A 50 -14.66 -4.30 -6.44
N TYR A 51 -14.98 -3.23 -7.18
CA TYR A 51 -16.14 -2.37 -6.89
C TYR A 51 -17.47 -3.03 -7.25
N ASN A 52 -17.45 -4.06 -8.10
CA ASN A 52 -18.62 -4.81 -8.52
C ASN A 52 -18.86 -6.07 -7.66
N SER A 53 -18.13 -6.23 -6.55
CA SER A 53 -18.26 -7.39 -5.66
C SER A 53 -18.18 -6.98 -4.19
N SER A 54 -19.20 -7.31 -3.41
CA SER A 54 -19.21 -7.08 -1.97
C SER A 54 -18.13 -7.89 -1.24
N LEU A 55 -17.74 -9.05 -1.77
CA LEU A 55 -16.68 -9.91 -1.22
C LEU A 55 -15.29 -9.28 -1.30
N LEU A 56 -15.10 -8.34 -2.22
CA LEU A 56 -13.83 -7.64 -2.44
C LEU A 56 -13.86 -6.21 -1.86
N SER A 57 -14.79 -5.94 -0.96
CA SER A 57 -14.90 -4.65 -0.28
C SER A 57 -13.66 -4.38 0.56
N CYS A 58 -13.12 -3.18 0.42
CA CYS A 58 -11.98 -2.75 1.23
C CYS A 58 -12.47 -2.23 2.59
N GLN A 59 -11.81 -2.64 3.68
CA GLN A 59 -12.11 -2.14 5.04
C GLN A 59 -11.79 -0.64 5.24
N PHE A 60 -11.08 -0.04 4.31
CA PHE A 60 -10.56 1.31 4.40
C PHE A 60 -11.28 2.30 3.46
N HIS A 61 -11.32 3.56 3.86
CA HIS A 61 -11.74 4.71 3.05
C HIS A 61 -10.63 5.79 2.98
N PRO A 62 -10.21 6.22 1.78
CA PRO A 62 -10.51 5.60 0.49
C PRO A 62 -10.01 4.15 0.42
N SER A 63 -10.57 3.36 -0.51
CA SER A 63 -10.16 1.96 -0.73
C SER A 63 -8.66 1.89 -1.06
N CYS A 64 -8.00 0.76 -0.79
CA CYS A 64 -6.56 0.60 -1.05
C CYS A 64 -6.17 0.88 -2.51
N SER A 65 -7.03 0.52 -3.47
CA SER A 65 -6.80 0.82 -4.88
C SER A 65 -6.95 2.31 -5.20
N ASN A 66 -7.97 2.98 -4.66
CA ASN A 66 -8.12 4.43 -4.84
C ASN A 66 -6.97 5.20 -4.18
N TYR A 67 -6.61 4.78 -2.96
CA TYR A 67 -5.47 5.30 -2.22
C TYR A 67 -4.18 5.15 -3.02
N GLY A 68 -3.95 3.99 -3.65
CA GLY A 68 -2.75 3.74 -4.45
C GLY A 68 -2.69 4.58 -5.72
N GLY A 69 -3.81 4.75 -6.43
CA GLY A 69 -3.90 5.67 -7.57
C GLY A 69 -3.57 7.11 -7.17
N GLN A 70 -4.14 7.59 -6.06
CA GLN A 70 -3.84 8.91 -5.51
C GLN A 70 -2.38 9.04 -5.07
N ALA A 71 -1.80 8.00 -4.46
CA ALA A 71 -0.41 7.99 -4.04
C ALA A 71 0.55 8.14 -5.22
N ILE A 72 0.32 7.40 -6.31
CA ILE A 72 1.12 7.52 -7.55
C ILE A 72 0.93 8.91 -8.17
N SER A 73 -0.31 9.40 -8.26
CA SER A 73 -0.58 10.73 -8.83
C SER A 73 0.06 11.87 -8.05
N ASN A 74 0.19 11.76 -6.73
CA ASN A 74 0.66 12.86 -5.88
C ASN A 74 2.16 12.80 -5.59
N HIS A 75 2.77 11.61 -5.67
CA HIS A 75 4.15 11.39 -5.26
C HIS A 75 5.03 10.71 -6.33
N GLY A 76 4.48 10.48 -7.52
CA GLY A 76 5.14 9.73 -8.59
C GLY A 76 5.19 8.23 -8.33
N ILE A 77 5.71 7.49 -9.30
CA ILE A 77 5.63 6.01 -9.34
C ILE A 77 6.35 5.38 -8.14
N PHE A 78 7.61 5.72 -7.89
CA PHE A 78 8.42 5.01 -6.88
C PHE A 78 7.89 5.24 -5.46
N HIS A 79 7.69 6.50 -5.07
CA HIS A 79 7.20 6.82 -3.73
C HIS A 79 5.72 6.43 -3.57
N GLY A 80 4.91 6.63 -4.62
CA GLY A 80 3.51 6.21 -4.64
C GLY A 80 3.33 4.70 -4.48
N LEU A 81 4.19 3.89 -5.12
CA LEU A 81 4.19 2.44 -4.93
C LEU A 81 4.59 2.04 -3.50
N ALA A 82 5.59 2.69 -2.90
CA ALA A 82 5.96 2.42 -1.51
C ALA A 82 4.82 2.79 -0.54
N ILE A 83 4.16 3.93 -0.73
CA ILE A 83 2.97 4.34 0.04
C ILE A 83 1.81 3.34 -0.13
N THR A 84 1.60 2.87 -1.36
CA THR A 84 0.56 1.87 -1.68
C THR A 84 0.86 0.53 -1.02
N ALA A 85 2.13 0.11 -1.02
CA ALA A 85 2.56 -1.12 -0.38
C ALA A 85 2.42 -1.07 1.15
N ASP A 86 2.82 0.04 1.80
CA ASP A 86 2.53 0.29 3.22
C ASP A 86 1.04 0.13 3.51
N ARG A 87 0.19 0.71 2.66
CA ARG A 87 -1.26 0.61 2.79
C ARG A 87 -1.76 -0.83 2.69
N ILE A 88 -1.25 -1.62 1.75
CA ILE A 88 -1.61 -3.04 1.62
C ILE A 88 -1.19 -3.82 2.87
N ILE A 89 0.01 -3.58 3.40
CA ILE A 89 0.51 -4.24 4.63
C ILE A 89 -0.42 -3.94 5.82
N ARG A 90 -0.83 -2.68 5.98
CA ARG A 90 -1.78 -2.27 7.03
C ARG A 90 -3.22 -2.70 6.78
N CYS A 91 -3.56 -3.14 5.56
CA CYS A 91 -4.88 -3.67 5.22
C CYS A 91 -4.98 -5.16 5.54
N ASN A 92 -4.82 -5.47 6.82
CA ASN A 92 -4.86 -6.82 7.37
C ASN A 92 -5.97 -6.95 8.43
N PRO A 93 -6.24 -8.16 8.97
CA PRO A 93 -7.31 -8.37 9.95
C PRO A 93 -7.19 -7.58 11.25
N PHE A 94 -5.99 -7.12 11.62
CA PHE A 94 -5.70 -6.38 12.85
C PHE A 94 -5.76 -4.87 12.67
N ALA A 95 -6.12 -4.40 11.48
CA ALA A 95 -6.13 -2.98 11.17
C ALA A 95 -7.16 -2.21 12.01
N LEU A 96 -8.29 -2.83 12.35
CA LEU A 96 -9.34 -2.24 13.18
C LEU A 96 -8.82 -1.92 14.59
N ASP A 97 -8.13 -2.87 15.23
CA ASP A 97 -7.58 -2.70 16.57
C ASP A 97 -6.58 -1.54 16.61
N TYR A 98 -5.63 -1.54 15.67
CA TYR A 98 -4.67 -0.42 15.56
C TYR A 98 -5.33 0.91 15.25
N HIS A 99 -6.45 0.91 14.53
CA HIS A 99 -7.20 2.11 14.22
C HIS A 99 -7.92 2.66 15.45
N TYR A 100 -8.44 1.79 16.32
CA TYR A 100 -8.96 2.18 17.63
C TYR A 100 -7.85 2.71 18.54
N ASP A 101 -6.72 2.01 18.64
CA ASP A 101 -5.60 2.38 19.50
C ASP A 101 -5.06 3.78 19.19
N MET A 102 -5.12 4.22 17.94
CA MET A 102 -4.67 5.54 17.50
C MET A 102 -5.76 6.62 17.49
N ASN A 103 -6.95 6.35 18.07
CA ASN A 103 -8.13 7.22 18.01
C ASN A 103 -8.49 7.61 16.56
N GLY A 104 -8.45 6.63 15.66
CA GLY A 104 -8.75 6.80 14.25
C GLY A 104 -10.20 7.18 13.97
N LYS A 105 -10.43 7.90 12.87
CA LYS A 105 -11.79 8.29 12.43
C LYS A 105 -12.42 7.24 11.53
N PHE A 106 -13.74 7.14 11.58
CA PHE A 106 -14.51 6.23 10.72
C PHE A 106 -15.31 7.01 9.69
N HIS A 107 -15.42 6.45 8.49
CA HIS A 107 -16.18 7.01 7.39
C HIS A 107 -17.66 6.65 7.58
N PHE A 108 -18.55 7.62 7.39
CA PHE A 108 -20.00 7.41 7.44
C PHE A 108 -20.58 7.42 6.02
N PRO A 109 -21.51 6.51 5.68
CA PRO A 109 -22.27 5.62 6.58
C PRO A 109 -21.71 4.20 6.74
N ASP A 110 -20.64 3.83 6.03
CA ASP A 110 -20.16 2.44 5.90
C ASP A 110 -19.17 1.97 6.97
N HIS A 111 -18.85 2.82 7.94
CA HIS A 111 -17.94 2.58 9.06
C HIS A 111 -16.53 2.10 8.67
N ARG A 112 -16.07 2.44 7.45
CA ARG A 112 -14.70 2.11 7.03
C ARG A 112 -13.66 2.96 7.74
N LEU A 113 -12.48 2.39 7.91
CA LEU A 113 -11.34 3.05 8.55
C LEU A 113 -10.84 4.21 7.68
N ILE A 114 -10.78 5.44 8.20
CA ILE A 114 -10.24 6.58 7.44
C ILE A 114 -8.72 6.62 7.56
N ASP A 115 -8.01 6.52 6.44
CA ASP A 115 -6.56 6.79 6.42
C ASP A 115 -6.23 7.81 5.34
N PRO A 116 -5.90 9.05 5.73
CA PRO A 116 -5.57 10.08 4.77
C PRO A 116 -4.20 9.80 4.14
N LEU A 117 -4.04 10.19 2.88
CA LEU A 117 -2.74 10.14 2.20
C LEU A 117 -1.76 11.18 2.79
N GLN A 118 -2.28 12.33 3.23
CA GLN A 118 -1.51 13.40 3.86
C GLN A 118 -2.02 13.65 5.28
N PHE A 119 -1.12 13.65 6.26
CA PHE A 119 -1.44 14.02 7.64
C PHE A 119 -1.25 15.52 7.80
N THR A 120 -2.31 16.23 8.19
CA THR A 120 -2.29 17.69 8.39
C THR A 120 -1.96 18.10 9.82
N THR A 121 -1.91 17.18 10.78
CA THR A 121 -1.56 17.49 12.18
C THR A 121 -1.05 16.25 12.90
N THR A 122 0.20 16.27 13.35
CA THR A 122 0.74 15.28 14.31
C THR A 122 0.16 15.61 15.69
N LYS A 123 -1.08 15.21 15.95
CA LYS A 123 -1.70 15.41 17.27
C LYS A 123 -0.98 14.64 18.40
N ASN A 124 -0.12 13.69 18.05
CA ASN A 124 0.57 12.83 18.98
C ASN A 124 2.07 13.15 18.94
N ALA A 125 2.60 13.76 19.99
CA ALA A 125 4.03 13.86 20.21
C ALA A 125 4.55 12.45 20.47
N THR A 126 5.36 11.92 19.55
CA THR A 126 5.95 10.58 19.68
C THR A 126 7.40 10.71 20.12
N ASN A 127 7.82 9.88 21.06
CA ASN A 127 9.23 9.81 21.51
C ASN A 127 10.05 8.79 20.71
N LYS A 128 9.41 8.09 19.75
CA LYS A 128 10.02 7.02 18.97
C LYS A 128 10.66 7.62 17.72
N SER A 129 11.93 7.30 17.46
CA SER A 129 12.66 7.84 16.30
C SER A 129 12.16 7.21 15.00
N PRO A 130 11.62 7.98 14.04
CA PRO A 130 11.17 7.44 12.75
C PRO A 130 12.32 6.90 11.90
N LEU A 131 13.50 7.50 11.99
CA LEU A 131 14.69 7.04 11.27
C LEU A 131 15.21 5.72 11.86
N LEU A 132 15.16 5.56 13.19
CA LEU A 132 15.50 4.28 13.82
C LEU A 132 14.52 3.19 13.39
N ALA A 133 13.22 3.48 13.37
CA ALA A 133 12.22 2.53 12.90
C ALA A 133 12.48 2.09 11.45
N ALA A 134 12.75 3.04 10.55
CA ALA A 134 13.13 2.71 9.17
C ALA A 134 14.40 1.85 9.10
N GLY A 135 15.44 2.22 9.86
CA GLY A 135 16.70 1.48 9.94
C GLY A 135 16.51 0.04 10.40
N LEU A 136 15.68 -0.19 11.42
CA LEU A 136 15.33 -1.53 11.89
C LEU A 136 14.67 -2.35 10.77
N SER A 137 13.66 -1.80 10.07
CA SER A 137 13.01 -2.49 8.95
C SER A 137 13.90 -2.71 7.72
N ILE A 138 14.96 -1.90 7.52
CA ILE A 138 15.98 -2.16 6.50
C ILE A 138 16.75 -3.44 6.83
N VAL A 139 17.21 -3.59 8.07
CA VAL A 139 18.00 -4.76 8.49
C VAL A 139 17.11 -6.00 8.57
N PHE A 140 15.96 -5.89 9.24
CA PHE A 140 15.01 -6.97 9.44
C PHE A 140 13.59 -6.47 9.19
N PRO A 141 12.95 -6.85 8.07
CA PRO A 141 11.59 -6.42 7.74
C PRO A 141 10.60 -6.62 8.90
N GLY A 142 9.72 -5.64 9.13
CA GLY A 142 8.71 -5.67 10.18
C GLY A 142 9.16 -5.08 11.53
N THR A 143 10.46 -5.16 11.87
CA THR A 143 10.96 -4.77 13.19
C THR A 143 10.77 -3.29 13.51
N GLY A 144 10.81 -2.41 12.50
CA GLY A 144 10.54 -0.99 12.66
C GLY A 144 9.10 -0.69 13.08
N ARG A 145 8.12 -1.44 12.56
CA ARG A 145 6.71 -1.33 12.97
C ARG A 145 6.49 -1.90 14.37
N MET A 146 7.18 -3.00 14.71
CA MET A 146 7.16 -3.59 16.05
C MET A 146 7.72 -2.61 17.09
N TYR A 147 8.84 -1.94 16.79
CA TYR A 147 9.41 -0.89 17.62
C TYR A 147 8.43 0.27 17.88
N ALA A 148 7.60 0.57 16.88
CA ALA A 148 6.57 1.59 16.93
C ALA A 148 5.19 1.03 17.35
N GLY A 149 5.15 -0.09 18.10
CA GLY A 149 3.91 -0.60 18.71
C GLY A 149 2.90 -1.27 17.77
N ARG A 150 3.18 -1.36 16.46
CA ARG A 150 2.32 -2.07 15.49
C ARG A 150 2.90 -3.43 15.15
N PHE A 151 2.96 -4.30 16.16
CA PHE A 151 3.62 -5.60 16.08
C PHE A 151 3.08 -6.50 14.95
N LEU A 152 1.76 -6.63 14.84
CA LEU A 152 1.10 -7.49 13.85
C LEU A 152 1.23 -6.94 12.43
N ASP A 153 1.24 -5.61 12.24
CA ASP A 153 1.59 -5.03 10.95
C ASP A 153 3.04 -5.34 10.56
N GLY A 154 3.96 -5.40 11.54
CA GLY A 154 5.33 -5.83 11.34
C GLY A 154 5.42 -7.27 10.84
N ILE A 155 4.68 -8.20 11.47
CA ILE A 155 4.58 -9.59 11.01
C ILE A 155 4.01 -9.66 9.59
N MET A 156 2.94 -8.90 9.30
CA MET A 156 2.34 -8.88 7.97
C MET A 156 3.30 -8.35 6.90
N GLY A 157 4.06 -7.29 7.20
CA GLY A 157 5.08 -6.77 6.31
C GLY A 157 6.16 -7.80 5.99
N MET A 158 6.70 -8.45 7.04
CA MET A 158 7.67 -9.54 6.90
C MET A 158 7.13 -10.71 6.08
N TRP A 159 5.90 -11.12 6.33
CA TRP A 159 5.23 -12.21 5.61
C TRP A 159 5.04 -11.90 4.12
N MET A 160 4.60 -10.68 3.78
CA MET A 160 4.40 -10.27 2.38
C MET A 160 5.71 -10.25 1.59
N ILE A 161 6.78 -9.75 2.20
CA ILE A 161 8.13 -9.77 1.61
C ILE A 161 8.62 -11.22 1.46
N THR A 162 8.35 -12.08 2.44
CA THR A 162 8.77 -13.48 2.41
C THR A 162 8.07 -14.26 1.30
N ILE A 163 6.73 -14.14 1.19
CA ILE A 163 5.97 -14.82 0.12
C ILE A 163 6.47 -14.40 -1.25
N SER A 164 6.57 -13.09 -1.49
CA SER A 164 7.00 -12.56 -2.78
C SER A 164 8.45 -12.96 -3.10
N GLY A 165 9.34 -12.92 -2.11
CA GLY A 165 10.74 -13.32 -2.26
C GLY A 165 10.91 -14.81 -2.54
N VAL A 166 10.20 -15.68 -1.81
CA VAL A 166 10.20 -17.13 -2.06
C VAL A 166 9.60 -17.44 -3.42
N ALA A 167 8.53 -16.77 -3.83
CA ALA A 167 7.96 -16.92 -5.16
C ALA A 167 8.94 -16.49 -6.27
N ALA A 168 9.71 -15.42 -6.06
CA ALA A 168 10.76 -14.98 -6.98
C ALA A 168 11.88 -16.03 -7.07
N TYR A 169 12.41 -16.47 -5.93
CA TYR A 169 13.47 -17.48 -5.85
C TYR A 169 13.08 -18.78 -6.54
N SER A 170 11.92 -19.34 -6.19
CA SER A 170 11.40 -20.57 -6.79
C SER A 170 11.20 -20.42 -8.31
N SER A 171 10.73 -19.25 -8.77
CA SER A 171 10.57 -18.98 -10.20
C SER A 171 11.89 -18.97 -10.97
N PHE A 172 12.96 -18.40 -10.40
CA PHE A 172 14.28 -18.44 -11.02
C PHE A 172 14.90 -19.83 -10.97
N LYS A 173 14.72 -20.57 -9.88
CA LYS A 173 15.17 -21.97 -9.76
C LYS A 173 14.54 -22.87 -10.83
N GLU A 174 13.31 -22.58 -11.23
CA GLU A 174 12.59 -23.28 -12.30
C GLU A 174 12.86 -22.71 -13.72
N ASN A 175 13.82 -21.81 -13.89
CA ASN A 175 14.12 -21.10 -15.16
C ASN A 175 12.92 -20.32 -15.74
N LYS A 176 11.97 -19.90 -14.90
CA LYS A 176 10.79 -19.10 -15.30
C LYS A 176 11.06 -17.60 -15.14
N THR A 177 11.95 -17.04 -15.96
CA THR A 177 12.46 -15.66 -15.85
C THR A 177 11.36 -14.59 -15.76
N MET A 178 10.28 -14.72 -16.55
CA MET A 178 9.19 -13.73 -16.53
C MET A 178 8.46 -13.68 -15.17
N LYS A 179 8.22 -14.84 -14.54
CA LYS A 179 7.64 -14.91 -13.20
C LYS A 179 8.62 -14.44 -12.13
N GLY A 180 9.89 -14.82 -12.27
CA GLY A 180 10.98 -14.37 -11.39
C GLY A 180 11.07 -12.85 -11.34
N ASN A 181 11.08 -12.18 -12.50
CA ASN A 181 11.11 -10.72 -12.59
C ASN A 181 9.87 -10.07 -11.94
N LEU A 182 8.67 -10.60 -12.22
CA LEU A 182 7.43 -10.09 -11.64
C LEU A 182 7.45 -10.13 -10.10
N PHE A 183 7.80 -11.29 -9.52
CA PHE A 183 7.84 -11.43 -8.07
C PHE A 183 9.01 -10.67 -7.43
N SER A 184 10.12 -10.49 -8.14
CA SER A 184 11.23 -9.64 -7.67
C SER A 184 10.81 -8.17 -7.56
N ILE A 185 10.09 -7.65 -8.56
CA ILE A 185 9.52 -6.29 -8.53
C ILE A 185 8.54 -6.15 -7.36
N MET A 186 7.66 -7.15 -7.17
CA MET A 186 6.72 -7.16 -6.05
C MET A 186 7.44 -7.15 -4.70
N THR A 187 8.49 -7.95 -4.55
CA THR A 187 9.32 -8.01 -3.34
C THR A 187 9.94 -6.64 -3.04
N LEU A 188 10.49 -5.97 -4.05
CA LEU A 188 11.08 -4.63 -3.90
C LEU A 188 10.04 -3.59 -3.49
N ILE A 189 8.84 -3.63 -4.09
CA ILE A 189 7.73 -2.73 -3.74
C ILE A 189 7.31 -2.94 -2.28
N PHE A 190 7.12 -4.19 -1.84
CA PHE A 190 6.79 -4.46 -0.44
C PHE A 190 7.91 -4.12 0.53
N TYR A 191 9.18 -4.36 0.15
CA TYR A 191 10.33 -4.02 0.98
C TYR A 191 10.46 -2.51 1.19
N THR A 192 10.35 -1.72 0.11
CA THR A 192 10.39 -0.24 0.21
C THR A 192 9.15 0.32 0.93
N GLY A 193 7.97 -0.27 0.69
CA GLY A 193 6.76 0.06 1.44
C GLY A 193 6.84 -0.26 2.92
N GLU A 194 7.54 -1.34 3.29
CA GLU A 194 7.75 -1.71 4.69
C GLU A 194 8.66 -0.72 5.41
N ILE A 195 9.75 -0.29 4.78
CA ILE A 195 10.64 0.75 5.32
C ILE A 195 9.89 2.07 5.49
N TYR A 196 9.15 2.49 4.46
CA TYR A 196 8.33 3.70 4.52
C TYR A 196 7.26 3.61 5.61
N GLY A 197 6.59 2.47 5.72
CA GLY A 197 5.55 2.23 6.70
C GLY A 197 6.07 2.21 8.14
N ALA A 198 7.26 1.68 8.39
CA ALA A 198 7.93 1.77 9.68
C ALA A 198 8.21 3.22 10.10
N TYR A 199 8.78 4.02 9.19
CA TYR A 199 8.97 5.47 9.40
C TYR A 199 7.63 6.16 9.72
N ARG A 200 6.62 5.92 8.89
CA ARG A 200 5.29 6.52 9.01
C ARG A 200 4.62 6.15 10.33
N THR A 201 4.75 4.90 10.75
CA THR A 201 4.15 4.39 12.00
C THR A 201 4.73 5.07 13.23
N ALA A 202 6.06 5.15 13.31
CA ALA A 202 6.74 5.84 14.41
C ALA A 202 6.41 7.34 14.44
N LYS A 203 6.22 7.96 13.27
CA LYS A 203 5.96 9.39 13.16
C LYS A 203 4.50 9.80 13.41
N TYR A 204 3.53 9.01 12.95
CA TYR A 204 2.13 9.45 12.88
C TYR A 204 1.13 8.55 13.62
N TYR A 205 1.48 7.30 13.92
CA TYR A 205 0.52 6.31 14.44
C TYR A 205 0.77 5.91 15.90
N GLN A 206 1.60 6.65 16.64
CA GLN A 206 1.72 6.44 18.08
C GLN A 206 0.56 7.12 18.80
N ASN A 207 0.00 6.48 19.83
CA ASN A 207 -0.90 7.12 20.77
C ASN A 207 -0.13 7.62 22.00
N SER A 208 -0.46 8.82 22.50
CA SER A 208 0.18 9.39 23.68
C SER A 208 -0.18 8.66 24.99
N SER A 209 -1.32 7.96 25.03
CA SER A 209 -1.84 7.35 26.27
C SER A 209 -1.24 6.00 26.64
N TYR A 210 -0.62 5.27 25.71
CA TYR A 210 -0.01 3.96 26.02
C TYR A 210 1.38 4.08 26.67
N ILE A 211 2.03 5.26 26.55
CA ILE A 211 3.37 5.51 27.09
C ILE A 211 3.33 5.83 28.59
N SER A 212 2.19 6.29 29.13
CA SER A 212 2.04 6.56 30.57
C SER A 212 1.93 5.30 31.42
N ASP A 213 1.51 4.18 30.83
CA ASP A 213 1.19 2.95 31.58
C ASP A 213 2.37 1.94 31.58
N LEU A 214 3.50 2.32 30.97
CA LEU A 214 4.73 1.52 30.87
C LEU A 214 5.94 2.17 31.56
N ASN A 215 5.74 3.29 32.26
CA ASN A 215 6.72 3.93 33.15
C ASN A 215 6.21 3.89 34.59
#